data_AF-A0A1H4DZZ2-F1
#
_entry.id   AF-A0A1H4DZZ2-F1
#
_cell.length_a   1.000
_cell.length_b   1.000
_cell.length_c   1.000
_cell.angle_alpha   90.00
_cell.angle_beta   90.00
_cell.angle_gamma   90.00
#
_symmetry.space_group_name_H-M   'P 1'
#
loop_
_entity.id
_entity.type
_entity.pdbx_description
1 polymer ?
#
loop_
_entity_poly.entity_id
_entity_poly.type
_entity_poly.pdbx_seq_one_letter_code
_entity_poly.pdbx_strand_id
1 'polypeptide(L)'
;MKNRCRFLESILWLWVTYITSYLTYKMTTSDGVTFASDYLVHIKYSLAGKGYSLLSLIIILLYRISNSTLPIAVLIGVIVSTTGVAIRKVLLYSIDVRVDKEVVNKNYNIITFLSFALLFISSLYIPEKTPFYLLTDEIGNLVRLEHTYIQSYLTQPWHNSTYIAMRLFAMISIVVYIRIIRNVDIKIIDFIAFFVSLVLSNMFKPNFIVAFAPSVFIFFIVAMIQKKDIKKYIILLAIIVLSMCPLIYQYKVLYTADNDSGIVLTFSVIKELINGGYFKWMVLATYLFPTLVSILCIHEGLFDYIFGFAWVFEVVTFIQKHFLLENGMRMLDGNWGWNMMFASLVLYVVCIGKLLSLREMEDKQNNFYNLTWGILAIHIIYGFMYFGMILRGGAYAI
;
A
#
# COMPACT_ATOMS: atom_id res chain seq x y z
N MET A 1 17.70 -23.73 -12.98
CA MET A 1 16.49 -22.98 -12.58
C MET A 1 16.77 -21.64 -11.91
N LYS A 2 17.61 -21.56 -10.86
CA LYS A 2 17.93 -20.31 -10.11
C LYS A 2 18.31 -19.10 -11.00
N ASN A 3 19.02 -19.32 -12.10
CA ASN A 3 19.44 -18.26 -13.03
C ASN A 3 18.31 -17.75 -13.94
N ARG A 4 17.39 -18.62 -14.40
CA ARG A 4 16.24 -18.21 -15.24
C ARG A 4 15.21 -17.42 -14.44
N CYS A 5 14.98 -17.80 -13.18
CA CYS A 5 14.04 -17.12 -12.29
C CYS A 5 14.49 -15.69 -11.95
N ARG A 6 15.81 -15.45 -11.83
CA ARG A 6 16.38 -14.09 -11.64
C ARG A 6 16.32 -13.24 -12.89
N PHE A 7 16.30 -13.84 -14.08
CA PHE A 7 16.25 -13.11 -15.34
C PHE A 7 14.93 -12.35 -15.54
N LEU A 8 13.78 -13.03 -15.33
CA LEU A 8 12.46 -12.38 -15.43
C LEU A 8 12.33 -11.24 -14.42
N GLU A 9 12.79 -11.45 -13.19
CA GLU A 9 12.79 -10.44 -12.14
C GLU A 9 13.59 -9.21 -12.55
N SER A 10 14.81 -9.38 -13.08
CA SER A 10 15.62 -8.26 -13.58
C SER A 10 14.94 -7.52 -14.72
N ILE A 11 14.30 -8.22 -15.67
CA ILE A 11 13.55 -7.59 -16.77
C ILE A 11 12.40 -6.74 -16.22
N LEU A 12 11.56 -7.31 -15.36
CA LEU A 12 10.42 -6.60 -14.79
C LEU A 12 10.89 -5.43 -13.92
N TRP A 13 11.96 -5.59 -13.16
CA TRP A 13 12.55 -4.53 -12.36
C TRP A 13 13.04 -3.37 -13.22
N LEU A 14 13.75 -3.65 -14.33
CA LEU A 14 14.23 -2.62 -15.26
C LEU A 14 13.06 -1.93 -15.98
N TRP A 15 12.08 -2.70 -16.46
CA TRP A 15 10.91 -2.17 -17.16
C TRP A 15 10.07 -1.27 -16.25
N VAL A 16 9.76 -1.72 -15.02
CA VAL A 16 9.05 -0.89 -14.04
C VAL A 16 9.85 0.34 -13.69
N THR A 17 11.16 0.21 -13.44
CA THR A 17 12.02 1.36 -13.15
C THR A 17 11.95 2.38 -14.28
N TYR A 18 12.10 1.96 -15.54
CA TYR A 18 12.04 2.84 -16.70
C TYR A 18 10.69 3.56 -16.80
N ILE A 19 9.58 2.84 -16.80
CA ILE A 19 8.26 3.43 -17.09
C ILE A 19 7.78 4.35 -15.97
N THR A 20 8.12 4.04 -14.72
CA THR A 20 7.77 4.87 -13.57
C THR A 20 8.72 6.06 -13.40
N SER A 21 9.99 5.92 -13.79
CA SER A 21 10.90 7.07 -13.93
C SER A 21 10.42 8.02 -15.00
N TYR A 22 9.98 7.52 -16.15
CA TYR A 22 9.39 8.34 -17.20
C TYR A 22 8.17 9.11 -16.70
N LEU A 23 7.21 8.42 -16.05
CA LEU A 23 6.04 9.08 -15.49
C LEU A 23 6.41 10.17 -14.48
N THR A 24 7.31 9.83 -13.55
CA THR A 24 7.75 10.77 -12.52
C THR A 24 8.46 11.98 -13.14
N TYR A 25 9.28 11.76 -14.16
CA TYR A 25 9.95 12.83 -14.87
C TYR A 25 8.93 13.80 -15.50
N LYS A 26 7.89 13.27 -16.17
CA LYS A 26 6.80 14.09 -16.72
C LYS A 26 6.04 14.86 -15.63
N MET A 27 5.73 14.22 -14.50
CA MET A 27 5.13 14.86 -13.32
C MET A 27 5.99 15.98 -12.73
N THR A 28 7.32 15.84 -12.77
CA THR A 28 8.26 16.85 -12.24
C THR A 28 8.60 17.99 -13.22
N THR A 29 8.25 17.86 -14.49
CA THR A 29 8.63 18.83 -15.55
C THR A 29 7.43 19.47 -16.25
N SER A 30 6.22 18.95 -16.06
CA SER A 30 5.00 19.52 -16.63
C SER A 30 4.61 20.86 -15.99
N ASP A 31 3.65 21.53 -16.61
CA ASP A 31 2.97 22.72 -16.11
C ASP A 31 2.12 22.48 -14.84
N GLY A 32 2.02 21.23 -14.37
CA GLY A 32 1.19 20.84 -13.23
C GLY A 32 -0.28 20.61 -13.59
N VAL A 33 -0.68 20.83 -14.85
CA VAL A 33 -2.03 20.58 -15.36
C VAL A 33 -2.07 19.26 -16.11
N THR A 34 -1.14 19.05 -17.06
CA THR A 34 -1.12 17.84 -17.88
C THR A 34 -0.62 16.61 -17.10
N PHE A 35 0.28 16.79 -16.14
CA PHE A 35 0.71 15.72 -15.23
C PHE A 35 0.59 16.21 -13.79
N ALA A 36 -0.65 16.46 -13.37
CA ALA A 36 -0.96 16.91 -12.02
C ALA A 36 -0.36 15.97 -10.97
N SER A 37 0.40 16.53 -10.03
CA SER A 37 1.03 15.75 -8.96
C SER A 37 1.62 16.60 -7.84
N ASP A 38 1.90 15.95 -6.70
CA ASP A 38 2.56 16.58 -5.55
C ASP A 38 4.06 16.81 -5.78
N TYR A 39 4.67 16.20 -6.81
CA TYR A 39 6.12 16.23 -7.03
C TYR A 39 6.67 17.65 -7.15
N LEU A 40 6.03 18.51 -7.95
CA LEU A 40 6.46 19.89 -8.13
C LEU A 40 6.40 20.69 -6.82
N VAL A 41 5.32 20.50 -6.05
CA VAL A 41 5.14 21.13 -4.74
C VAL A 41 6.21 20.64 -3.77
N HIS A 42 6.43 19.33 -3.70
CA HIS A 42 7.47 18.73 -2.87
C HIS A 42 8.86 19.24 -3.23
N ILE A 43 9.19 19.38 -4.53
CA ILE A 43 10.49 19.93 -4.96
C ILE A 43 10.62 21.40 -4.55
N LYS A 44 9.64 22.25 -4.88
CA LYS A 44 9.66 23.67 -4.55
C LYS A 44 9.78 23.90 -3.03
N TYR A 45 8.99 23.20 -2.23
CA TYR A 45 9.01 23.33 -0.77
C TYR A 45 10.32 22.84 -0.18
N SER A 46 10.88 21.74 -0.70
CA SER A 46 12.16 21.23 -0.24
C SER A 46 13.29 22.21 -0.53
N LEU A 47 13.36 22.77 -1.74
CA LEU A 47 14.37 23.77 -2.11
C LEU A 47 14.22 25.09 -1.32
N ALA A 48 13.01 25.44 -0.92
CA ALA A 48 12.72 26.58 -0.05
C ALA A 48 12.97 26.32 1.45
N GLY A 49 13.49 25.13 1.82
CA GLY A 49 13.74 24.77 3.23
C GLY A 49 12.49 24.46 4.05
N LYS A 50 11.32 24.31 3.41
CA LYS A 50 10.03 23.97 4.04
C LYS A 50 9.71 22.46 4.00
N GLY A 51 10.64 21.64 3.56
CA GLY A 51 10.47 20.18 3.50
C GLY A 51 10.54 19.53 4.88
N TYR A 52 9.64 18.59 5.16
CA TYR A 52 9.49 17.95 6.47
C TYR A 52 9.73 16.43 6.48
N SER A 53 9.98 15.82 5.32
CA SER A 53 10.23 14.37 5.18
C SER A 53 11.68 14.08 4.79
N LEU A 54 12.12 12.83 4.98
CA LEU A 54 13.42 12.36 4.47
C LEU A 54 13.53 12.53 2.96
N LEU A 55 12.42 12.40 2.23
CA LEU A 55 12.41 12.62 0.79
C LEU A 55 12.81 14.05 0.43
N SER A 56 12.42 15.04 1.23
CA SER A 56 12.81 16.43 1.00
C SER A 56 14.33 16.62 1.03
N LEU A 57 15.00 15.99 2.00
CA LEU A 57 16.47 16.03 2.09
C LEU A 57 17.12 15.36 0.87
N ILE A 58 16.58 14.22 0.45
CA ILE A 58 17.08 13.49 -0.73
C ILE A 58 16.86 14.31 -2.01
N ILE A 59 15.70 14.94 -2.17
CA ILE A 59 15.39 15.84 -3.29
C ILE A 59 16.39 16.98 -3.36
N ILE A 60 16.66 17.66 -2.23
CA ILE A 60 17.62 18.77 -2.17
C ILE A 60 19.00 18.29 -2.63
N LEU A 61 19.46 17.15 -2.11
CA LEU A 61 20.76 16.58 -2.46
C LEU A 61 20.86 16.26 -3.95
N LEU A 62 19.90 15.50 -4.49
CA LEU A 62 19.90 15.09 -5.89
C LEU A 62 19.77 16.29 -6.85
N TYR A 63 18.92 17.25 -6.50
CA TYR A 63 18.74 18.45 -7.31
C TYR A 63 19.98 19.34 -7.28
N ARG A 64 20.62 19.54 -6.13
CA ARG A 64 21.85 20.37 -6.04
C ARG A 64 23.03 19.76 -6.81
N ILE A 65 23.15 18.43 -6.85
CA ILE A 65 24.22 17.75 -7.57
C ILE A 65 24.02 17.81 -9.09
N SER A 66 22.79 17.65 -9.56
CA SER A 66 22.50 17.47 -10.99
C SER A 66 21.90 18.68 -11.69
N ASN A 67 21.40 19.65 -10.92
CA ASN A 67 20.54 20.75 -11.38
C ASN A 67 19.37 20.26 -12.26
N SER A 68 18.84 19.07 -11.97
CA SER A 68 17.81 18.40 -12.77
C SER A 68 16.88 17.57 -11.89
N THR A 69 15.64 17.37 -12.34
CA THR A 69 14.69 16.46 -11.68
C THR A 69 14.85 15.01 -12.14
N LEU A 70 15.69 14.74 -13.14
CA LEU A 70 15.88 13.39 -13.68
C LEU A 70 16.37 12.38 -12.62
N PRO A 71 17.37 12.68 -11.76
CA PRO A 71 17.78 11.72 -10.73
C PRO A 71 16.70 11.43 -9.69
N ILE A 72 15.83 12.42 -9.39
CA ILE A 72 14.68 12.24 -8.51
C ILE A 72 13.71 11.24 -9.14
N ALA A 73 13.41 11.42 -10.44
CA ALA A 73 12.54 10.51 -11.18
C ALA A 73 13.10 9.08 -11.23
N VAL A 74 14.41 8.93 -11.49
CA VAL A 74 15.09 7.62 -11.49
C VAL A 74 15.03 6.97 -10.12
N LEU A 75 15.27 7.72 -9.04
CA LEU A 75 15.17 7.19 -7.67
C LEU A 75 13.77 6.66 -7.38
N ILE A 76 12.73 7.41 -7.74
CA ILE A 76 11.33 6.99 -7.54
C ILE A 76 11.05 5.71 -8.33
N GLY A 77 11.53 5.60 -9.57
CA GLY A 77 11.37 4.38 -10.34
C GLY A 77 12.04 3.17 -9.71
N VAL A 78 13.25 3.36 -9.15
CA VAL A 78 13.97 2.32 -8.39
C VAL A 78 13.22 1.93 -7.12
N ILE A 79 12.62 2.88 -6.41
CA ILE A 79 11.81 2.62 -5.22
C ILE A 79 10.58 1.77 -5.57
N VAL A 80 9.87 2.11 -6.66
CA VAL A 80 8.68 1.38 -7.10
C VAL A 80 9.03 -0.05 -7.52
N SER A 81 10.07 -0.23 -8.34
CA SER A 81 10.50 -1.56 -8.78
C SER A 81 11.00 -2.44 -7.63
N THR A 82 11.69 -1.85 -6.66
CA THR A 82 12.14 -2.55 -5.45
C THR A 82 10.96 -2.93 -4.54
N THR A 83 9.88 -2.14 -4.54
CA THR A 83 8.63 -2.49 -3.86
C THR A 83 8.04 -3.77 -4.43
N GLY A 84 8.14 -4.00 -5.75
CA GLY A 84 7.72 -5.26 -6.40
C GLY A 84 8.49 -6.48 -5.85
N VAL A 85 9.79 -6.32 -5.63
CA VAL A 85 10.63 -7.37 -4.99
C VAL A 85 10.19 -7.63 -3.55
N ALA A 86 9.87 -6.58 -2.78
CA ALA A 86 9.36 -6.72 -1.42
C ALA A 86 7.98 -7.40 -1.38
N ILE A 87 7.07 -7.04 -2.29
CA ILE A 87 5.77 -7.70 -2.47
C ILE A 87 5.94 -9.20 -2.71
N ARG A 88 6.90 -9.58 -3.58
CA ARG A 88 7.19 -11.00 -3.85
C ARG A 88 7.54 -11.77 -2.57
N LYS A 89 8.30 -11.15 -1.67
CA LYS A 89 8.67 -11.77 -0.39
C LYS A 89 7.46 -11.98 0.51
N VAL A 90 6.57 -11.00 0.62
CA VAL A 90 5.31 -11.15 1.38
C VAL A 90 4.44 -12.23 0.76
N LEU A 91 4.30 -12.25 -0.57
CA LEU A 91 3.54 -13.27 -1.30
C LEU A 91 4.07 -14.68 -0.98
N LEU A 92 5.39 -14.89 -1.10
CA LEU A 92 6.03 -16.17 -0.76
C LEU A 92 5.82 -16.56 0.70
N TYR A 93 5.84 -15.60 1.62
CA TYR A 93 5.51 -15.85 3.02
C TYR A 93 4.02 -15.99 3.31
N SER A 94 3.14 -15.73 2.35
CA SER A 94 1.70 -15.90 2.51
C SER A 94 1.20 -17.24 2.00
N ILE A 95 2.00 -17.91 1.17
CA ILE A 95 1.78 -19.30 0.78
C ILE A 95 1.80 -20.18 2.04
N ASP A 96 0.85 -21.12 2.11
CA ASP A 96 0.70 -22.04 3.21
C ASP A 96 1.92 -22.95 3.35
N VAL A 97 2.34 -23.19 4.59
CA VAL A 97 3.54 -23.97 4.90
C VAL A 97 3.43 -25.43 4.49
N ARG A 98 2.22 -25.94 4.26
CA ARG A 98 1.95 -27.29 3.75
C ARG A 98 2.26 -27.44 2.27
N VAL A 99 2.37 -26.35 1.52
CA VAL A 99 2.69 -26.39 0.08
C VAL A 99 4.17 -26.73 -0.10
N ASP A 100 4.46 -27.70 -0.95
CA ASP A 100 5.83 -28.13 -1.24
C ASP A 100 6.67 -26.98 -1.83
N LYS A 101 7.90 -26.84 -1.34
CA LYS A 101 8.88 -25.87 -1.86
C LYS A 101 9.19 -26.08 -3.34
N GLU A 102 9.19 -27.32 -3.83
CA GLU A 102 9.39 -27.60 -5.26
C GLU A 102 8.28 -27.00 -6.12
N VAL A 103 7.04 -27.05 -5.64
CA VAL A 103 5.88 -26.47 -6.29
C VAL A 103 5.97 -24.94 -6.30
N VAL A 104 6.36 -24.33 -5.18
CA VAL A 104 6.65 -22.88 -5.12
C VAL A 104 7.75 -22.50 -6.12
N ASN A 105 8.81 -23.31 -6.23
CA ASN A 105 9.90 -23.08 -7.18
C ASN A 105 9.43 -23.19 -8.64
N LYS A 106 8.53 -24.13 -8.95
CA LYS A 106 7.93 -24.29 -10.28
C LYS A 106 7.08 -23.08 -10.67
N ASN A 107 6.33 -22.53 -9.71
CA ASN A 107 5.47 -21.36 -9.90
C ASN A 107 6.20 -20.01 -9.71
N TYR A 108 7.53 -20.00 -9.51
CA TYR A 108 8.29 -18.77 -9.19
C TYR A 108 8.12 -17.65 -10.22
N ASN A 109 8.03 -17.98 -11.51
CA ASN A 109 7.85 -16.97 -12.56
C ASN A 109 6.47 -16.29 -12.47
N ILE A 110 5.42 -17.06 -12.18
CA ILE A 110 4.06 -16.53 -11.97
C ILE A 110 4.03 -15.64 -10.73
N ILE A 111 4.64 -16.11 -9.63
CA ILE A 111 4.77 -15.35 -8.38
C ILE A 111 5.50 -14.02 -8.62
N THR A 112 6.59 -14.06 -9.40
CA THR A 112 7.36 -12.87 -9.77
C THR A 112 6.53 -11.92 -10.62
N PHE A 113 5.87 -12.42 -11.67
CA PHE A 113 4.98 -11.61 -12.50
C PHE A 113 3.88 -10.94 -11.67
N LEU A 114 3.15 -11.70 -10.85
CA LEU A 114 2.09 -11.18 -9.99
C LEU A 114 2.62 -10.13 -9.02
N SER A 115 3.81 -10.30 -8.44
CA SER A 115 4.38 -9.32 -7.53
C SER A 115 4.63 -7.93 -8.16
N PHE A 116 5.01 -7.90 -9.45
CA PHE A 116 5.16 -6.65 -10.19
C PHE A 116 3.83 -6.13 -10.74
N ALA A 117 2.90 -7.01 -11.14
CA ALA A 117 1.55 -6.62 -11.54
C ALA A 117 0.79 -5.94 -10.39
N LEU A 118 1.01 -6.36 -9.14
CA LEU A 118 0.44 -5.76 -7.93
C LEU A 118 0.94 -4.35 -7.63
N LEU A 119 1.98 -3.87 -8.29
CA LEU A 119 2.33 -2.43 -8.25
C LEU A 119 1.27 -1.58 -8.95
N PHE A 120 0.57 -2.16 -9.93
CA PHE A 120 -0.43 -1.47 -10.73
C PHE A 120 -1.86 -1.73 -10.30
N ILE A 121 -2.09 -2.66 -9.37
CA ILE A 121 -3.44 -3.10 -8.99
C ILE A 121 -4.34 -1.95 -8.56
N SER A 122 -5.63 -2.10 -8.84
CA SER A 122 -6.63 -1.07 -8.59
C SER A 122 -8.01 -1.72 -8.36
N SER A 123 -8.94 -0.99 -7.72
CA SER A 123 -10.31 -1.47 -7.40
C SER A 123 -11.12 -1.79 -8.66
N LEU A 124 -12.22 -2.54 -8.63
CA LEU A 124 -13.02 -2.74 -9.84
C LEU A 124 -13.63 -1.41 -10.33
N TYR A 125 -13.68 -1.21 -11.65
CA TYR A 125 -14.46 -0.16 -12.25
C TYR A 125 -15.86 -0.68 -12.58
N ILE A 126 -16.85 -0.11 -11.91
CA ILE A 126 -18.28 -0.26 -12.12
C ILE A 126 -18.77 1.08 -12.71
N PRO A 127 -19.11 1.14 -14.00
CA PRO A 127 -19.59 2.36 -14.66
C PRO A 127 -20.68 3.05 -13.82
N GLU A 128 -20.58 4.38 -13.70
CA GLU A 128 -21.51 5.25 -12.94
C GLU A 128 -21.58 5.00 -11.41
N LYS A 129 -21.03 3.90 -10.90
CA LYS A 129 -21.13 3.51 -9.49
C LYS A 129 -19.81 3.66 -8.72
N THR A 130 -18.70 3.66 -9.44
CA THR A 130 -17.35 3.80 -8.89
C THR A 130 -16.53 4.81 -9.70
N PRO A 131 -16.74 6.12 -9.49
CA PRO A 131 -16.07 7.16 -10.28
C PRO A 131 -14.55 7.26 -10.03
N PHE A 132 -13.94 6.35 -9.26
CA PHE A 132 -12.53 6.43 -8.82
C PHE A 132 -11.51 6.55 -9.97
N TYR A 133 -11.90 6.14 -11.19
CA TYR A 133 -11.06 6.13 -12.38
C TYR A 133 -11.24 7.35 -13.29
N LEU A 134 -12.35 8.05 -13.16
CA LEU A 134 -12.74 9.16 -13.99
C LEU A 134 -13.08 10.30 -13.05
N LEU A 135 -12.01 10.93 -12.58
CA LEU A 135 -12.05 12.02 -11.63
C LEU A 135 -12.45 13.34 -12.32
N THR A 136 -13.54 13.26 -13.06
CA THR A 136 -14.12 14.35 -13.81
C THR A 136 -15.62 14.13 -13.86
N ASP A 137 -16.41 15.11 -13.43
CA ASP A 137 -17.76 15.30 -13.96
C ASP A 137 -17.72 15.41 -15.51
N GLU A 138 -18.86 15.56 -16.17
CA GLU A 138 -18.93 15.69 -17.64
C GLU A 138 -18.06 16.84 -18.22
N ILE A 139 -17.52 17.71 -17.35
CA ILE A 139 -16.76 18.93 -17.69
C ILE A 139 -15.28 18.82 -17.29
N GLY A 140 -14.87 17.85 -16.47
CA GLY A 140 -13.45 17.72 -16.07
C GLY A 140 -13.15 17.84 -14.57
N ASN A 141 -14.13 17.98 -13.69
CA ASN A 141 -13.88 18.27 -12.26
C ASN A 141 -13.92 17.04 -11.35
N LEU A 142 -13.00 16.95 -10.41
CA LEU A 142 -12.99 15.92 -9.35
C LEU A 142 -14.37 15.77 -8.69
N VAL A 143 -14.95 14.58 -8.72
CA VAL A 143 -16.20 14.29 -8.01
C VAL A 143 -15.94 14.37 -6.51
N ARG A 144 -16.46 15.43 -5.90
CA ARG A 144 -16.27 15.78 -4.50
C ARG A 144 -17.62 15.73 -3.78
N LEU A 145 -17.68 15.01 -2.67
CA LEU A 145 -18.74 15.19 -1.67
C LEU A 145 -18.31 16.30 -0.71
N GLU A 146 -19.26 16.99 -0.09
CA GLU A 146 -19.03 18.21 0.73
C GLU A 146 -17.83 18.09 1.67
N HIS A 147 -17.56 16.90 2.20
CA HIS A 147 -16.46 16.67 3.14
C HIS A 147 -15.48 15.55 2.73
N THR A 148 -15.59 14.94 1.55
CA THR A 148 -14.72 13.79 1.18
C THR A 148 -14.52 13.63 -0.33
N TYR A 149 -13.29 13.34 -0.74
CA TYR A 149 -12.99 12.78 -2.06
C TYR A 149 -13.41 11.30 -2.10
N ILE A 150 -14.14 10.90 -3.14
CA ILE A 150 -14.46 9.49 -3.36
C ILE A 150 -13.16 8.79 -3.81
N GLN A 151 -12.41 8.27 -2.83
CA GLN A 151 -11.10 7.64 -3.04
C GLN A 151 -11.22 6.14 -3.29
N SER A 152 -10.33 5.60 -4.12
CA SER A 152 -10.20 4.15 -4.24
C SER A 152 -9.46 3.59 -3.03
N TYR A 153 -9.89 2.43 -2.54
CA TYR A 153 -9.27 1.79 -1.39
C TYR A 153 -8.05 0.95 -1.73
N LEU A 154 -7.78 0.64 -3.01
CA LEU A 154 -6.68 -0.24 -3.44
C LEU A 154 -5.70 0.43 -4.41
N THR A 155 -6.14 1.46 -5.13
CA THR A 155 -5.38 2.05 -6.23
C THR A 155 -4.10 2.73 -5.77
N GLN A 156 -2.99 2.49 -6.46
CA GLN A 156 -1.73 3.17 -6.14
C GLN A 156 -1.78 4.66 -6.51
N PRO A 157 -1.52 5.59 -5.56
CA PRO A 157 -1.47 7.02 -5.84
C PRO A 157 -0.12 7.42 -6.44
N TRP A 158 -0.01 7.33 -7.77
CA TRP A 158 1.24 7.59 -8.51
C TRP A 158 1.80 9.01 -8.36
N HIS A 159 0.94 9.95 -7.99
CA HIS A 159 1.25 11.37 -7.82
C HIS A 159 1.94 11.71 -6.49
N ASN A 160 1.88 10.83 -5.49
CA ASN A 160 2.35 11.12 -4.13
C ASN A 160 3.71 10.48 -3.85
N SER A 161 4.76 11.28 -3.95
CA SER A 161 6.15 10.81 -3.84
C SER A 161 6.52 10.28 -2.45
N THR A 162 6.02 10.92 -1.39
CA THR A 162 6.28 10.51 0.01
C THR A 162 5.59 9.19 0.33
N TYR A 163 4.38 8.96 -0.19
CA TYR A 163 3.67 7.69 -0.08
C TYR A 163 4.41 6.55 -0.80
N ILE A 164 4.87 6.78 -2.03
CA ILE A 164 5.62 5.78 -2.81
C ILE A 164 6.88 5.34 -2.07
N ALA A 165 7.63 6.29 -1.49
CA ALA A 165 8.81 5.99 -0.69
C ALA A 165 8.47 5.25 0.61
N MET A 166 7.46 5.70 1.36
CA MET A 166 6.98 5.03 2.57
C MET A 166 6.56 3.58 2.27
N ARG A 167 5.81 3.35 1.20
CA ARG A 167 5.27 2.03 0.83
C ARG A 167 6.35 0.96 0.67
N LEU A 168 7.52 1.30 0.13
CA LEU A 168 8.65 0.36 0.07
C LEU A 168 9.06 -0.12 1.46
N PHE A 169 9.33 0.82 2.37
CA PHE A 169 9.81 0.49 3.71
C PHE A 169 8.73 -0.14 4.58
N ALA A 170 7.48 0.29 4.45
CA ALA A 170 6.33 -0.37 5.06
C ALA A 170 6.20 -1.83 4.60
N MET A 171 6.36 -2.11 3.30
CA MET A 171 6.34 -3.48 2.78
C MET A 171 7.51 -4.30 3.32
N ILE A 172 8.72 -3.73 3.42
CA ILE A 172 9.87 -4.38 4.07
C ILE A 172 9.55 -4.66 5.55
N SER A 173 8.92 -3.74 6.28
CA SER A 173 8.50 -3.96 7.67
C SER A 173 7.51 -5.12 7.77
N ILE A 174 6.57 -5.27 6.83
CA ILE A 174 5.68 -6.44 6.76
C ILE A 174 6.46 -7.74 6.52
N VAL A 175 7.41 -7.75 5.57
CA VAL A 175 8.28 -8.92 5.32
C VAL A 175 8.99 -9.37 6.60
N VAL A 176 9.59 -8.42 7.32
CA VAL A 176 10.34 -8.72 8.55
C VAL A 176 9.39 -9.11 9.69
N TYR A 177 8.25 -8.44 9.83
CA TYR A 177 7.22 -8.78 10.82
C TYR A 177 6.73 -10.23 10.65
N ILE A 178 6.36 -10.62 9.43
CA ILE A 178 5.91 -11.99 9.14
C ILE A 178 7.00 -13.00 9.48
N ARG A 179 8.27 -12.68 9.14
CA ARG A 179 9.42 -13.52 9.47
C ARG A 179 9.60 -13.68 10.99
N ILE A 180 9.49 -12.61 11.77
CA ILE A 180 9.59 -12.64 13.23
C ILE A 180 8.48 -13.49 13.85
N ILE A 181 7.24 -13.32 13.36
CA ILE A 181 6.09 -14.06 13.89
C ILE A 181 6.16 -15.55 13.55
N ARG A 182 6.56 -15.92 12.31
CA ARG A 182 6.59 -17.32 11.87
C ARG A 182 7.79 -18.10 12.40
N ASN A 183 8.93 -17.46 12.62
CA ASN A 183 10.15 -18.17 13.02
C ASN A 183 10.21 -18.41 14.53
N VAL A 184 10.68 -19.60 14.89
CA VAL A 184 11.05 -19.93 16.28
C VAL A 184 12.39 -19.26 16.63
N ASP A 185 13.36 -19.32 15.71
CA ASP A 185 14.69 -18.74 15.88
C ASP A 185 14.78 -17.33 15.29
N ILE A 186 14.50 -16.34 16.12
CA ILE A 186 14.58 -14.92 15.74
C ILE A 186 15.98 -14.40 16.06
N LYS A 187 16.63 -13.77 15.08
CA LYS A 187 17.95 -13.16 15.26
C LYS A 187 17.81 -11.68 15.62
N ILE A 188 18.78 -11.12 16.35
CA ILE A 188 18.80 -9.68 16.65
C ILE A 188 18.72 -8.81 15.39
N ILE A 189 19.31 -9.27 14.28
CA ILE A 189 19.27 -8.58 12.99
C ILE A 189 17.85 -8.44 12.45
N ASP A 190 16.93 -9.34 12.79
CA ASP A 190 15.54 -9.25 12.37
C ASP A 190 14.83 -8.11 13.10
N PHE A 191 15.09 -7.92 14.39
CA PHE A 191 14.59 -6.77 15.15
C PHE A 191 15.20 -5.45 14.69
N ILE A 192 16.51 -5.42 14.39
CA ILE A 192 17.18 -4.23 13.84
C ILE A 192 16.58 -3.87 12.47
N ALA A 193 16.42 -4.85 11.58
CA ALA A 193 15.81 -4.63 10.27
C ALA A 193 14.37 -4.13 10.39
N PHE A 194 13.61 -4.66 11.36
CA PHE A 194 12.26 -4.20 11.63
C PHE A 194 12.25 -2.74 12.11
N PHE A 195 13.07 -2.40 13.11
CA PHE A 195 13.20 -1.03 13.61
C PHE A 195 13.61 -0.05 12.51
N VAL A 196 14.66 -0.36 11.75
CA VAL A 196 15.16 0.53 10.68
C VAL A 196 14.12 0.73 9.58
N SER A 197 13.46 -0.35 9.14
CA SER A 197 12.40 -0.22 8.13
C SER A 197 11.21 0.61 8.60
N LEU A 198 10.81 0.48 9.87
CA LEU A 198 9.76 1.31 10.45
C LEU A 198 10.16 2.79 10.56
N VAL A 199 11.37 3.08 11.05
CA VAL A 199 11.89 4.44 11.13
C VAL A 199 11.93 5.07 9.73
N LEU A 200 12.45 4.37 8.73
CA LEU A 200 12.50 4.88 7.36
C LEU A 200 11.10 5.13 6.80
N SER A 201 10.17 4.19 6.99
CA SER A 201 8.77 4.36 6.61
C SER A 201 8.18 5.65 7.21
N ASN A 202 8.34 5.84 8.52
CA ASN A 202 7.85 7.01 9.26
C ASN A 202 8.52 8.31 8.82
N MET A 203 9.82 8.29 8.53
CA MET A 203 10.55 9.46 8.04
C MET A 203 10.10 9.89 6.64
N PHE A 204 9.62 8.97 5.80
CA PHE A 204 9.01 9.29 4.52
C PHE A 204 7.58 9.79 4.70
N LYS A 205 6.73 9.01 5.39
CA LYS A 205 5.33 9.34 5.65
C LYS A 205 4.79 8.47 6.81
N PRO A 206 4.17 9.03 7.86
CA PRO A 206 3.81 8.28 9.06
C PRO A 206 2.53 7.42 8.92
N ASN A 207 1.86 7.43 7.77
CA ASN A 207 0.56 6.78 7.60
C ASN A 207 0.57 5.26 7.81
N PHE A 208 1.69 4.58 7.60
CA PHE A 208 1.77 3.14 7.86
C PHE A 208 1.63 2.81 9.36
N ILE A 209 2.41 3.49 10.21
CA ILE A 209 2.53 3.09 11.61
C ILE A 209 1.24 3.32 12.41
N VAL A 210 0.47 4.35 12.06
CA VAL A 210 -0.78 4.70 12.77
C VAL A 210 -1.85 3.60 12.69
N ALA A 211 -1.85 2.78 11.64
CA ALA A 211 -2.74 1.63 11.51
C ALA A 211 -2.06 0.30 11.88
N PHE A 212 -0.77 0.17 11.58
CA PHE A 212 -0.04 -1.06 11.83
C PHE A 212 0.15 -1.32 13.34
N ALA A 213 0.46 -0.29 14.12
CA ALA A 213 0.62 -0.39 15.58
C ALA A 213 -0.63 -0.94 16.30
N PRO A 214 -1.85 -0.35 16.12
CA PRO A 214 -3.06 -0.91 16.73
C PRO A 214 -3.38 -2.33 16.24
N SER A 215 -3.04 -2.67 14.99
CA SER A 215 -3.24 -4.03 14.47
C SER A 215 -2.38 -5.06 15.18
N VAL A 216 -1.08 -4.76 15.40
CA VAL A 216 -0.20 -5.62 16.21
C VAL A 216 -0.67 -5.69 17.67
N PHE A 217 -1.17 -4.58 18.22
CA PHE A 217 -1.69 -4.54 19.58
C PHE A 217 -2.95 -5.40 19.78
N ILE A 218 -3.87 -5.44 18.80
CA ILE A 218 -5.02 -6.35 18.82
C ILE A 218 -4.55 -7.81 18.90
N PHE A 219 -3.55 -8.20 18.10
CA PHE A 219 -3.00 -9.56 18.15
C PHE A 219 -2.26 -9.87 19.44
N PHE A 220 -1.61 -8.88 20.05
CA PHE A 220 -1.06 -8.99 21.40
C PHE A 220 -2.17 -9.29 22.42
N ILE A 221 -3.29 -8.57 22.40
CA ILE A 221 -4.44 -8.82 23.27
C ILE A 221 -4.99 -10.23 23.05
N VAL A 222 -5.17 -10.65 21.79
CA VAL A 222 -5.63 -12.00 21.45
C VAL A 222 -4.67 -13.06 22.01
N ALA A 223 -3.36 -12.86 21.87
CA ALA A 223 -2.36 -13.76 22.44
C ALA A 223 -2.42 -13.84 23.97
N MET A 224 -2.67 -12.71 24.66
CA MET A 224 -2.88 -12.69 26.11
C MET A 224 -4.13 -13.48 26.52
N ILE A 225 -5.26 -13.26 25.86
CA ILE A 225 -6.53 -13.96 26.13
C ILE A 225 -6.35 -15.47 25.91
N GLN A 226 -5.63 -15.85 24.86
CA GLN A 226 -5.31 -17.25 24.55
C GLN A 226 -4.19 -17.84 25.41
N LYS A 227 -3.63 -17.08 26.37
CA LYS A 227 -2.52 -17.48 27.25
C LYS A 227 -1.29 -18.00 26.48
N LYS A 228 -1.02 -17.43 25.30
CA LYS A 228 0.17 -17.72 24.49
C LYS A 228 1.37 -16.90 24.97
N ASP A 229 2.59 -17.27 24.54
CA ASP A 229 3.78 -16.46 24.82
C ASP A 229 3.68 -15.08 24.15
N ILE A 230 3.67 -14.03 24.99
CA ILE A 230 3.52 -12.64 24.57
C ILE A 230 4.84 -11.88 24.45
N LYS A 231 5.99 -12.49 24.83
CA LYS A 231 7.29 -11.81 24.84
C LYS A 231 7.64 -11.20 23.48
N LYS A 232 7.38 -11.94 22.40
CA LYS A 232 7.61 -11.47 21.02
C LYS A 232 6.82 -10.20 20.71
N TYR A 233 5.54 -10.15 21.12
CA TYR A 233 4.68 -8.99 20.90
C TYR A 233 5.12 -7.78 21.72
N ILE A 234 5.56 -7.97 22.97
CA ILE A 234 6.09 -6.88 23.80
C ILE A 234 7.30 -6.24 23.12
N ILE A 235 8.24 -7.05 22.60
CA ILE A 235 9.41 -6.55 21.88
C ILE A 235 8.99 -5.81 20.60
N LEU A 236 8.06 -6.38 19.83
CA LEU A 236 7.55 -5.74 18.61
C LEU A 236 6.88 -4.39 18.90
N LEU A 237 6.05 -4.31 19.95
CA LEU A 237 5.38 -3.09 20.37
C LEU A 237 6.38 -2.04 20.87
N ALA A 238 7.40 -2.44 21.62
CA ALA A 238 8.48 -1.54 22.04
C ALA A 238 9.22 -0.96 20.82
N ILE A 239 9.57 -1.78 19.84
CA ILE A 239 10.20 -1.33 18.59
C ILE A 239 9.29 -0.37 17.81
N ILE A 240 7.99 -0.69 17.74
CA ILE A 240 6.99 0.16 17.11
C ILE A 240 6.97 1.55 17.76
N VAL A 241 6.90 1.62 19.10
CA VAL A 241 6.92 2.89 19.85
C VAL A 241 8.22 3.65 19.60
N LEU A 242 9.37 2.98 19.69
CA LEU A 242 10.67 3.61 19.44
C LEU A 242 10.79 4.13 17.99
N SER A 243 10.17 3.45 17.02
CA SER A 243 10.21 3.87 15.62
C SER A 243 9.42 5.16 15.34
N MET A 244 8.55 5.60 16.26
CA MET A 244 7.73 6.79 16.13
C MET A 244 8.47 8.10 16.45
N CYS A 245 9.71 8.06 16.92
CA CYS A 245 10.50 9.27 17.21
C CYS A 245 10.49 10.33 16.08
N PRO A 246 10.57 9.99 14.78
CA PRO A 246 10.48 10.97 13.69
C PRO A 246 9.15 11.75 13.67
N LEU A 247 8.06 11.18 14.16
CA LEU A 247 6.74 11.83 14.19
C LEU A 247 6.74 13.05 15.10
N ILE A 248 7.55 13.06 16.17
CA ILE A 248 7.66 14.21 17.08
C ILE A 248 8.20 15.43 16.32
N TYR A 249 9.21 15.23 15.47
CA TYR A 249 9.76 16.29 14.63
C TYR A 249 8.75 16.73 13.57
N GLN A 250 8.15 15.77 12.85
CA GLN A 250 7.16 16.06 11.80
C GLN A 250 5.93 16.80 12.35
N TYR A 251 5.45 16.40 13.53
CA TYR A 251 4.33 17.06 14.21
C TYR A 251 4.64 18.51 14.52
N LYS A 252 5.84 18.82 15.04
CA LYS A 252 6.25 20.21 15.27
C LYS A 252 6.24 21.01 13.97
N VAL A 253 6.84 20.50 12.89
CA VAL A 253 6.91 21.24 11.62
C VAL A 253 5.52 21.45 10.98
N LEU A 254 4.63 20.45 11.06
CA LEU A 254 3.35 20.47 10.37
C LEU A 254 2.20 21.11 11.16
N TYR A 255 2.14 20.89 12.48
CA TYR A 255 0.97 21.25 13.29
C TYR A 255 1.18 22.47 14.17
N THR A 256 2.42 22.83 14.54
CA THR A 256 2.65 24.07 15.32
C THR A 256 2.68 25.34 14.46
N ALA A 257 2.70 25.20 13.13
CA ALA A 257 2.57 26.32 12.19
C ALA A 257 1.10 26.65 11.87
N ASP A 258 0.19 25.67 11.99
CA ASP A 258 -1.22 25.75 11.60
C ASP A 258 -2.13 25.62 12.83
N ASN A 259 -2.46 26.76 13.46
CA ASN A 259 -3.18 26.85 14.74
C ASN A 259 -4.56 26.17 14.79
N ASP A 260 -5.16 25.83 13.64
CA ASP A 260 -6.50 25.21 13.54
C ASP A 260 -6.46 23.73 13.08
N SER A 261 -5.27 23.13 12.97
CA SER A 261 -5.12 21.74 12.53
C SER A 261 -5.21 20.75 13.70
N GLY A 262 -6.10 19.76 13.58
CA GLY A 262 -6.34 18.75 14.62
C GLY A 262 -7.00 17.50 14.06
N ILE A 263 -7.10 16.45 14.88
CA ILE A 263 -7.76 15.19 14.54
C ILE A 263 -9.12 15.14 15.24
N VAL A 264 -10.18 14.85 14.50
CA VAL A 264 -11.56 14.76 15.01
C VAL A 264 -12.18 13.41 14.67
N LEU A 265 -12.94 12.88 15.63
CA LEU A 265 -13.79 11.72 15.42
C LEU A 265 -15.09 12.18 14.74
N THR A 266 -15.44 11.58 13.60
CA THR A 266 -16.64 11.95 12.84
C THR A 266 -17.42 10.74 12.35
N PHE A 267 -18.71 10.95 12.09
CA PHE A 267 -19.58 10.01 11.36
C PHE A 267 -20.00 10.56 10.00
N SER A 268 -19.61 11.81 9.66
CA SER A 268 -20.04 12.48 8.42
C SER A 268 -19.57 11.74 7.17
N VAL A 269 -18.30 11.32 7.15
CA VAL A 269 -17.67 10.63 6.01
C VAL A 269 -18.46 9.39 5.61
N ILE A 270 -18.71 8.48 6.56
CA ILE A 270 -19.45 7.25 6.27
C ILE A 270 -20.92 7.52 5.95
N LYS A 271 -21.53 8.52 6.60
CA LYS A 271 -22.92 8.93 6.33
C LYS A 271 -23.08 9.49 4.92
N GLU A 272 -22.14 10.29 4.44
CA GLU A 272 -22.11 10.81 3.07
C GLU A 272 -21.96 9.68 2.04
N LEU A 273 -21.06 8.73 2.28
CA LEU A 273 -20.87 7.59 1.38
C LEU A 273 -22.12 6.70 1.30
N ILE A 274 -22.82 6.51 2.42
CA ILE A 274 -24.07 5.73 2.48
C ILE A 274 -25.20 6.51 1.78
N ASN A 275 -25.40 7.78 2.13
CA ASN A 275 -26.47 8.61 1.57
C ASN A 275 -26.28 8.88 0.07
N GLY A 276 -25.03 9.02 -0.39
CA GLY A 276 -24.69 9.12 -1.81
C GLY A 276 -24.77 7.79 -2.57
N GLY A 277 -25.02 6.66 -1.88
CA GLY A 277 -25.16 5.34 -2.48
C GLY A 277 -23.86 4.69 -2.98
N TYR A 278 -22.70 5.30 -2.71
CA TYR A 278 -21.37 4.85 -3.15
C TYR A 278 -20.78 3.74 -2.27
N PHE A 279 -21.13 3.73 -0.98
CA PHE A 279 -20.51 2.85 0.02
C PHE A 279 -20.50 1.37 -0.40
N LYS A 280 -21.66 0.83 -0.79
CA LYS A 280 -21.77 -0.60 -1.19
C LYS A 280 -20.93 -0.93 -2.41
N TRP A 281 -20.80 0.00 -3.35
CA TRP A 281 -20.04 -0.19 -4.58
C TRP A 281 -18.54 -0.08 -4.33
N MET A 282 -18.11 0.82 -3.44
CA MET A 282 -16.72 0.88 -2.97
C MET A 282 -16.28 -0.43 -2.31
N VAL A 283 -17.11 -0.94 -1.40
CA VAL A 283 -16.87 -2.20 -0.70
C VAL A 283 -16.83 -3.36 -1.69
N LEU A 284 -17.81 -3.46 -2.60
CA LEU A 284 -17.83 -4.51 -3.63
C LEU A 284 -16.60 -4.43 -4.55
N ALA A 285 -16.31 -3.23 -5.05
CA ALA A 285 -15.22 -3.02 -5.99
C ALA A 285 -13.84 -3.28 -5.38
N THR A 286 -13.68 -3.19 -4.07
CA THR A 286 -12.40 -3.42 -3.40
C THR A 286 -12.30 -4.81 -2.78
N TYR A 287 -13.39 -5.32 -2.20
CA TYR A 287 -13.31 -6.51 -1.33
C TYR A 287 -13.91 -7.76 -1.94
N LEU A 288 -14.43 -7.72 -3.18
CA LEU A 288 -14.93 -8.93 -3.84
C LEU A 288 -13.88 -10.03 -3.90
N PHE A 289 -12.67 -9.74 -4.41
CA PHE A 289 -11.60 -10.73 -4.48
C PHE A 289 -11.17 -11.28 -3.10
N PRO A 290 -10.80 -10.43 -2.11
CA PRO A 290 -10.42 -10.93 -0.78
C PRO A 290 -11.52 -11.75 -0.09
N THR A 291 -12.79 -11.40 -0.29
CA THR A 291 -13.93 -12.12 0.29
C THR A 291 -14.05 -13.51 -0.31
N LEU A 292 -13.97 -13.65 -1.64
CA LEU A 292 -14.02 -14.96 -2.31
C LEU A 292 -12.86 -15.87 -1.86
N VAL A 293 -11.64 -15.32 -1.74
CA VAL A 293 -10.50 -16.07 -1.20
C VAL A 293 -10.73 -16.47 0.25
N SER A 294 -11.32 -15.60 1.07
CA SER A 294 -11.62 -15.91 2.47
C SER A 294 -12.61 -17.06 2.60
N ILE A 295 -13.66 -17.10 1.76
CA ILE A 295 -14.62 -18.20 1.70
C ILE A 295 -13.90 -19.52 1.37
N LEU A 296 -13.07 -19.54 0.33
CA LEU A 296 -12.29 -20.73 -0.03
C LEU A 296 -11.35 -21.16 1.09
N CYS A 297 -10.62 -20.23 1.70
CA CYS A 297 -9.68 -20.56 2.77
C CYS A 297 -10.35 -21.03 4.06
N ILE A 298 -11.55 -20.54 4.37
CA ILE A 298 -12.31 -21.02 5.52
C ILE A 298 -12.80 -22.44 5.25
N HIS A 299 -13.33 -22.70 4.05
CA HIS A 299 -13.77 -24.03 3.63
C HIS A 299 -12.63 -25.06 3.68
N GLU A 300 -11.44 -24.68 3.18
CA GLU A 300 -10.26 -25.56 3.09
C GLU A 300 -9.34 -25.52 4.32
N GLY A 301 -9.71 -24.81 5.39
CA GLY A 301 -8.89 -24.73 6.61
C GLY A 301 -7.51 -24.10 6.40
N LEU A 302 -7.42 -23.07 5.55
CA LEU A 302 -6.20 -22.31 5.22
C LEU A 302 -6.14 -20.92 5.87
N PHE A 303 -7.13 -20.57 6.69
CA PHE A 303 -7.18 -19.31 7.42
C PHE A 303 -6.18 -19.31 8.60
N ASP A 304 -4.99 -18.79 8.35
CA ASP A 304 -3.89 -18.74 9.33
C ASP A 304 -3.74 -17.35 9.99
N TYR A 305 -2.76 -17.25 10.89
CA TYR A 305 -2.42 -16.00 11.56
C TYR A 305 -2.15 -14.84 10.58
N ILE A 306 -1.41 -15.10 9.50
CA ILE A 306 -1.00 -14.06 8.55
C ILE A 306 -2.22 -13.52 7.81
N PHE A 307 -3.14 -14.42 7.44
CA PHE A 307 -4.38 -14.02 6.79
C PHE A 307 -5.30 -13.24 7.74
N GLY A 308 -5.45 -13.70 8.98
CA GLY A 308 -6.19 -12.96 10.00
C GLY A 308 -5.58 -11.58 10.27
N PHE A 309 -4.24 -11.49 10.31
CA PHE A 309 -3.55 -10.21 10.52
C PHE A 309 -3.82 -9.22 9.38
N ALA A 310 -3.78 -9.68 8.13
CA ALA A 310 -4.07 -8.83 6.98
C ALA A 310 -5.49 -8.26 7.03
N TRP A 311 -6.49 -9.06 7.42
CA TRP A 311 -7.86 -8.60 7.60
C TRP A 311 -8.02 -7.62 8.76
N VAL A 312 -7.40 -7.88 9.92
CA VAL A 312 -7.44 -6.93 11.05
C VAL A 312 -6.78 -5.61 10.66
N PHE A 313 -5.64 -5.68 9.96
CA PHE A 313 -4.96 -4.48 9.48
C PHE A 313 -5.84 -3.66 8.55
N GLU A 314 -6.57 -4.32 7.64
CA GLU A 314 -7.54 -3.68 6.77
C GLU A 314 -8.74 -3.09 7.51
N VAL A 315 -9.29 -3.80 8.50
CA VAL A 315 -10.43 -3.29 9.29
C VAL A 315 -10.02 -2.06 10.11
N VAL A 316 -8.80 -2.06 10.66
CA VAL A 316 -8.27 -0.90 11.40
C VAL A 316 -8.10 0.30 10.48
N THR A 317 -7.55 0.15 9.27
CA THR A 317 -7.44 1.26 8.31
C THR A 317 -8.80 1.74 7.83
N PHE A 318 -9.74 0.82 7.60
CA PHE A 318 -11.12 1.14 7.26
C PHE A 318 -11.76 2.00 8.34
N ILE A 319 -11.65 1.62 9.62
CA ILE A 319 -12.19 2.40 10.74
C ILE A 319 -11.51 3.78 10.78
N GLN A 320 -10.18 3.84 10.67
CA GLN A 320 -9.46 5.12 10.69
C GLN A 320 -9.90 6.05 9.55
N LYS A 321 -10.01 5.55 8.31
CA LYS A 321 -10.46 6.33 7.15
C LYS A 321 -11.84 6.94 7.34
N HIS A 322 -12.77 6.18 7.89
CA HIS A 322 -14.18 6.56 7.91
C HIS A 322 -14.60 7.31 9.18
N PHE A 323 -13.83 7.18 10.26
CA PHE A 323 -14.17 7.77 11.55
C PHE A 323 -13.18 8.84 12.02
N LEU A 324 -11.99 8.97 11.40
CA LEU A 324 -11.03 10.02 11.73
C LEU A 324 -10.93 11.03 10.58
N LEU A 325 -10.97 12.32 10.92
CA LEU A 325 -10.85 13.44 10.00
C LEU A 325 -9.83 14.43 10.54
N GLU A 326 -9.06 15.07 9.66
CA GLU A 326 -8.27 16.25 10.02
C GLU A 326 -9.13 17.51 9.87
N ASN A 327 -8.93 18.49 10.75
CA ASN A 327 -9.56 19.81 10.65
C ASN A 327 -8.62 20.85 10.03
N GLY A 328 -9.19 22.02 9.68
CA GLY A 328 -8.43 23.15 9.13
C GLY A 328 -7.96 22.89 7.70
N MET A 329 -6.84 23.49 7.32
CA MET A 329 -6.28 23.38 5.95
C MET A 329 -5.93 21.94 5.55
N ARG A 330 -5.70 21.06 6.53
CA ARG A 330 -5.32 19.66 6.32
C ARG A 330 -6.49 18.72 6.07
N MET A 331 -7.74 19.18 6.27
CA MET A 331 -8.94 18.35 6.07
C MET A 331 -9.00 17.74 4.65
N LEU A 332 -8.48 18.46 3.66
CA LEU A 332 -8.50 18.06 2.25
C LEU A 332 -7.33 17.15 1.86
N ASP A 333 -6.31 16.98 2.71
CA ASP A 333 -5.15 16.12 2.43
C ASP A 333 -5.49 14.62 2.44
N GLY A 334 -6.65 14.26 3.02
CA GLY A 334 -7.16 12.90 3.05
C GLY A 334 -6.20 11.91 3.72
N ASN A 335 -5.43 12.33 4.73
CA ASN A 335 -4.31 11.52 5.23
C ASN A 335 -4.73 10.14 5.75
N TRP A 336 -5.93 10.00 6.30
CA TRP A 336 -6.47 8.72 6.76
C TRP A 336 -6.87 7.76 5.63
N GLY A 337 -6.69 8.11 4.34
CA GLY A 337 -6.91 7.21 3.20
C GLY A 337 -5.66 6.47 2.72
N TRP A 338 -4.48 7.05 2.94
CA TRP A 338 -3.22 6.47 2.44
C TRP A 338 -2.92 5.10 3.08
N ASN A 339 -3.18 4.96 4.38
CA ASN A 339 -3.04 3.69 5.10
C ASN A 339 -3.96 2.59 4.54
N MET A 340 -5.19 2.95 4.13
CA MET A 340 -6.16 2.02 3.55
C MET A 340 -5.65 1.44 2.23
N MET A 341 -5.14 2.27 1.32
CA MET A 341 -4.51 1.81 0.07
C MET A 341 -3.38 0.81 0.30
N PHE A 342 -2.57 1.04 1.33
CA PHE A 342 -1.46 0.15 1.66
C PHE A 342 -1.93 -1.16 2.30
N ALA A 343 -2.87 -1.10 3.25
CA ALA A 343 -3.41 -2.30 3.89
C ALA A 343 -4.17 -3.18 2.89
N SER A 344 -4.94 -2.57 1.98
CA SER A 344 -5.65 -3.28 0.92
C SER A 344 -4.67 -4.00 0.01
N LEU A 345 -3.56 -3.38 -0.37
CA LEU A 345 -2.49 -4.07 -1.09
C LEU A 345 -1.97 -5.28 -0.30
N VAL A 346 -1.65 -5.12 0.99
CA VAL A 346 -1.16 -6.23 1.83
C VAL A 346 -2.17 -7.37 1.86
N LEU A 347 -3.46 -7.07 2.04
CA LEU A 347 -4.54 -8.05 1.99
C LEU A 347 -4.56 -8.79 0.65
N TYR A 348 -4.48 -8.08 -0.48
CA TYR A 348 -4.42 -8.68 -1.81
C TYR A 348 -3.20 -9.60 -1.99
N VAL A 349 -2.03 -9.18 -1.53
CA VAL A 349 -0.80 -9.99 -1.60
C VAL A 349 -0.97 -11.29 -0.80
N VAL A 350 -1.55 -11.20 0.39
CA VAL A 350 -1.81 -12.37 1.25
C VAL A 350 -2.86 -13.29 0.63
N CYS A 351 -3.96 -12.74 0.12
CA CYS A 351 -4.99 -13.49 -0.58
C CYS A 351 -4.44 -14.25 -1.79
N ILE A 352 -3.53 -13.65 -2.57
CA ILE A 352 -2.89 -14.32 -3.71
C ILE A 352 -2.01 -15.48 -3.23
N GLY A 353 -1.23 -15.29 -2.16
CA GLY A 353 -0.45 -16.38 -1.56
C GLY A 353 -1.34 -17.56 -1.13
N LYS A 354 -2.51 -17.25 -0.56
CA LYS A 354 -3.50 -18.27 -0.17
C LYS A 354 -4.15 -18.95 -1.37
N LEU A 355 -4.52 -18.20 -2.40
CA LEU A 355 -5.08 -18.74 -3.63
C LEU A 355 -4.08 -19.64 -4.37
N LEU A 356 -2.79 -19.29 -4.37
CA LEU A 356 -1.72 -20.16 -4.88
C LEU A 356 -1.56 -21.44 -4.05
N SER A 357 -1.88 -21.40 -2.76
CA SER A 357 -1.86 -22.60 -1.91
C SER A 357 -3.02 -23.55 -2.22
N LEU A 358 -4.22 -22.99 -2.42
CA LEU A 358 -5.42 -23.71 -2.82
C LEU A 358 -5.24 -24.46 -4.13
N ARG A 359 -4.56 -23.87 -5.12
CA ARG A 359 -4.27 -24.50 -6.43
C ARG A 359 -3.70 -25.90 -6.33
N GLU A 360 -2.87 -26.10 -5.33
CA GLU A 360 -2.06 -27.30 -5.15
C GLU A 360 -2.75 -28.30 -4.20
N MET A 361 -3.86 -27.90 -3.58
CA MET A 361 -4.67 -28.70 -2.67
C MET A 361 -6.01 -29.14 -3.28
N GLU A 362 -6.61 -28.35 -4.17
CA GLU A 362 -7.88 -28.67 -4.84
C GLU A 362 -7.71 -29.42 -6.17
N ASP A 363 -8.75 -30.19 -6.52
CA ASP A 363 -8.95 -30.67 -7.88
C ASP A 363 -9.21 -29.48 -8.82
N LYS A 364 -8.47 -29.42 -9.94
CA LYS A 364 -8.35 -28.25 -10.84
C LYS A 364 -9.67 -27.76 -11.50
N GLN A 365 -10.82 -28.35 -11.18
CA GLN A 365 -12.12 -28.09 -11.79
C GLN A 365 -13.09 -27.27 -10.93
N ASN A 366 -12.64 -26.66 -9.83
CA ASN A 366 -13.51 -25.78 -9.04
C ASN A 366 -13.80 -24.45 -9.80
N ASN A 367 -15.03 -24.30 -10.31
CA ASN A 367 -15.48 -23.07 -10.97
C ASN A 367 -15.36 -21.82 -10.09
N PHE A 368 -15.52 -21.96 -8.77
CA PHE A 368 -15.40 -20.85 -7.83
C PHE A 368 -13.95 -20.37 -7.69
N TYR A 369 -13.00 -21.30 -7.67
CA TYR A 369 -11.56 -20.99 -7.71
C TYR A 369 -11.19 -20.26 -9.00
N ASN A 370 -11.66 -20.75 -10.15
CA ASN A 370 -11.42 -20.11 -11.45
C ASN A 370 -12.05 -18.71 -11.55
N LEU A 371 -13.27 -18.53 -11.03
CA LEU A 371 -13.92 -17.23 -10.90
C LEU A 371 -13.06 -16.26 -10.07
N THR A 372 -12.51 -16.73 -8.94
CA THR A 372 -11.69 -15.92 -8.05
C THR A 372 -10.42 -15.41 -8.75
N TRP A 373 -9.75 -16.23 -9.56
CA TRP A 373 -8.66 -15.79 -10.44
C TRP A 373 -9.12 -14.79 -11.51
N GLY A 374 -10.30 -15.01 -12.09
CA GLY A 374 -10.90 -14.09 -13.05
C GLY A 374 -11.10 -12.69 -12.45
N ILE A 375 -11.64 -12.60 -11.23
CA ILE A 375 -11.81 -11.31 -10.53
C ILE A 375 -10.45 -10.63 -10.29
N LEU A 376 -9.42 -11.36 -9.84
CA LEU A 376 -8.07 -10.80 -9.70
C LEU A 376 -7.52 -10.26 -11.02
N ALA A 377 -7.70 -11.00 -12.12
CA ALA A 377 -7.24 -10.57 -13.43
C ALA A 377 -7.90 -9.23 -13.84
N ILE A 378 -9.19 -9.07 -13.56
CA ILE A 378 -9.92 -7.81 -13.83
C ILE A 378 -9.33 -6.64 -13.02
N HIS A 379 -9.02 -6.84 -11.73
CA HIS A 379 -8.34 -5.81 -10.91
C HIS A 379 -6.99 -5.39 -11.48
N ILE A 380 -6.20 -6.35 -11.97
CA ILE A 380 -4.91 -6.08 -12.60
C ILE A 380 -5.10 -5.33 -13.91
N ILE A 381 -6.06 -5.74 -14.75
CA ILE A 381 -6.38 -5.08 -16.02
C ILE A 381 -6.77 -3.62 -15.78
N TYR A 382 -7.71 -3.34 -14.87
CA TYR A 382 -8.09 -1.97 -14.55
C TYR A 382 -6.94 -1.15 -13.96
N GLY A 383 -6.08 -1.80 -13.18
CA GLY A 383 -4.84 -1.21 -12.70
C GLY A 383 -3.91 -0.72 -13.81
N PHE A 384 -3.65 -1.58 -14.81
CA PHE A 384 -2.87 -1.19 -15.98
C PHE A 384 -3.56 -0.13 -16.84
N MET A 385 -4.88 -0.20 -17.00
CA MET A 385 -5.64 0.84 -17.71
C MET A 385 -5.50 2.20 -17.04
N TYR A 386 -5.64 2.26 -15.72
CA TYR A 386 -5.45 3.48 -14.93
C TYR A 386 -4.03 4.02 -15.03
N PHE A 387 -3.02 3.15 -14.88
CA PHE A 387 -1.64 3.58 -15.06
C PHE A 387 -1.38 4.10 -16.49
N GLY A 388 -1.94 3.43 -17.51
CA GLY A 388 -1.87 3.87 -18.90
C GLY A 388 -2.53 5.23 -19.15
N MET A 389 -3.62 5.53 -18.45
CA MET A 389 -4.29 6.83 -18.48
C MET A 389 -3.40 7.93 -17.88
N ILE A 390 -2.82 7.71 -16.70
CA ILE A 390 -1.91 8.68 -16.06
C ILE A 390 -0.63 8.89 -16.89
N LEU A 391 -0.10 7.83 -17.52
CA LEU A 391 1.05 7.93 -18.42
C LEU A 391 0.80 8.87 -19.61
N ARG A 392 -0.46 9.08 -20.00
CA ARG A 392 -0.88 9.98 -21.08
C ARG A 392 -1.26 11.38 -20.57
N GLY A 393 -1.07 11.66 -19.28
CA GLY A 393 -1.45 12.93 -18.65
C GLY A 393 -2.90 13.00 -18.18
N GLY A 394 -3.55 11.85 -17.96
CA GLY A 394 -4.87 11.81 -17.33
C GLY A 394 -4.81 12.09 -15.82
N ALA A 395 -5.97 12.37 -15.23
CA ALA A 395 -6.11 12.61 -13.80
C ALA A 395 -5.68 11.41 -12.94
N TYR A 396 -5.28 11.67 -11.69
CA TYR A 396 -4.88 10.62 -10.75
C TYR A 396 -5.95 10.39 -9.69
N ALA A 397 -6.27 9.12 -9.39
CA ALA A 397 -7.00 8.74 -8.18
C ALA A 397 -6.38 9.36 -6.90
N ILE A 398 -7.23 10.01 -6.10
CA ILE A 398 -6.92 10.53 -4.75
C ILE A 398 -7.24 9.44 -3.74
#